data_AF-A0A2N7HRJ5-F1
#
_entry.id   AF-A0A2N7HRJ5-F1
#
_cell.length_a   1.000
_cell.length_b   1.000
_cell.length_c   1.000
_cell.angle_alpha   90.00
_cell.angle_beta   90.00
_cell.angle_gamma   90.00
#
_symmetry.space_group_name_H-M   'P 1'
#
loop_
_entity.id
_entity.type
_entity.pdbx_description
1 polymer ?
#
loop_
_entity_poly.entity_id
_entity_poly.type
_entity_poly.pdbx_seq_one_letter_code
_entity_poly.pdbx_strand_id
1 'polypeptide(L)'
;ARPVDLHIHGLEQLGATITLEDGYVKASVDGRLKGAHIVMDKVSVGATITIMCAATLAEGKTVLDNSAREPEIVDTADFLNKLGAKISGAGTDTITIEGVERLGGGQHSVVADRIETGTFLVAAAVSGGKVVCRNTNAHLLEAALAKLEEAGAKVETGEDWISLDMTGRELKAVKIVTAPHPGFPTDMQAQFTLLNMMAKGSGVITETIFENRFMHIPELQRMGAKAEIEGNTAICGETEQLSGAQVMATDLRASASLVIAGCIAQGETIVDRIYHIDRGYDKIEDKLSALGANITRFRDSN
;
A
#
# COMPACT_ATOMS: atom_id res chain seq x y z
N ALA A 1 17.72 -4.07 -1.23
CA ALA A 1 16.90 -5.30 -1.22
C ALA A 1 16.39 -5.53 0.19
N ARG A 2 15.13 -5.96 0.38
CA ARG A 2 14.65 -6.29 1.72
C ARG A 2 15.09 -7.72 2.08
N PRO A 3 15.75 -7.93 3.22
CA PRO A 3 16.10 -9.28 3.65
C PRO A 3 14.84 -10.11 3.92
N VAL A 4 14.95 -11.42 3.72
CA VAL A 4 13.91 -12.42 4.05
C VAL A 4 14.21 -13.11 5.39
N ASP A 5 15.08 -12.50 6.19
CA ASP A 5 15.59 -12.96 7.49
C ASP A 5 14.46 -13.37 8.44
N LEU A 6 13.43 -12.52 8.59
CA LEU A 6 12.30 -12.80 9.48
C LEU A 6 11.48 -14.02 9.06
N HIS A 7 11.36 -14.27 7.74
CA HIS A 7 10.62 -15.41 7.24
C HIS A 7 11.36 -16.70 7.58
N ILE A 8 12.67 -16.72 7.30
CA ILE A 8 13.57 -17.84 7.58
C ILE A 8 13.56 -18.12 9.08
N HIS A 9 13.82 -17.11 9.90
CA HIS A 9 13.91 -17.28 11.34
C HIS A 9 12.59 -17.74 11.97
N GLY A 10 11.45 -17.22 11.51
CA GLY A 10 10.14 -17.67 11.96
C GLY A 10 9.86 -19.14 11.62
N LEU A 11 10.24 -19.60 10.42
CA LEU A 11 10.10 -21.00 10.02
C LEU A 11 11.05 -21.92 10.79
N GLU A 12 12.28 -21.48 11.07
CA GLU A 12 13.23 -22.22 11.92
C GLU A 12 12.70 -22.39 13.35
N GLN A 13 12.07 -21.36 13.92
CA GLN A 13 11.41 -21.46 15.23
C GLN A 13 10.23 -22.43 15.23
N LEU A 14 9.57 -22.64 14.09
CA LEU A 14 8.57 -23.69 13.90
C LEU A 14 9.19 -25.08 13.64
N GLY A 15 10.52 -25.21 13.71
CA GLY A 15 11.24 -26.48 13.56
C GLY A 15 11.68 -26.81 12.14
N ALA A 16 11.59 -25.88 11.18
CA ALA A 16 12.14 -26.09 9.85
C ALA A 16 13.68 -26.02 9.86
N THR A 17 14.33 -26.91 9.12
CA THR A 17 15.74 -26.76 8.73
C THR A 17 15.80 -26.00 7.41
N ILE A 18 16.51 -24.88 7.39
CA ILE A 18 16.66 -24.03 6.20
C ILE A 18 18.10 -24.03 5.72
N THR A 19 18.31 -24.23 4.42
CA THR A 19 19.60 -24.10 3.75
C THR A 19 19.52 -23.12 2.58
N LEU A 20 20.59 -22.34 2.41
CA LEU A 20 20.78 -21.42 1.30
C LEU A 20 21.76 -22.06 0.31
N GLU A 21 21.25 -22.53 -0.83
CA GLU A 21 22.03 -23.25 -1.84
C GLU A 21 21.67 -22.73 -3.23
N ASP A 22 22.68 -22.42 -4.06
CA ASP A 22 22.52 -21.96 -5.45
C ASP A 22 21.58 -20.75 -5.63
N GLY A 23 21.46 -19.91 -4.60
CA GLY A 23 20.55 -18.76 -4.59
C GLY A 23 19.10 -19.09 -4.23
N TYR A 24 18.81 -20.33 -3.84
CA TYR A 24 17.50 -20.78 -3.36
C TYR A 24 17.47 -20.92 -1.84
N VAL A 25 16.31 -20.60 -1.26
CA VAL A 25 15.97 -20.95 0.13
C VAL A 25 15.29 -22.32 0.10
N LYS A 26 15.97 -23.35 0.60
CA LYS A 26 15.43 -24.70 0.73
C LYS A 26 15.01 -24.91 2.19
N ALA A 27 13.75 -25.26 2.43
CA ALA A 27 13.22 -25.52 3.77
C ALA A 27 12.67 -26.95 3.86
N SER A 28 12.96 -27.65 4.96
CA SER A 28 12.50 -29.02 5.21
C SER A 28 12.22 -29.25 6.69
N VAL A 29 11.37 -30.22 7.01
CA VAL A 29 11.10 -30.68 8.38
C VAL A 29 10.84 -32.17 8.35
N ASP A 30 11.32 -32.90 9.36
CA ASP A 30 10.96 -34.31 9.53
C ASP A 30 9.58 -34.41 10.20
N GLY A 31 8.57 -34.81 9.42
CA GLY A 31 7.18 -34.83 9.85
C GLY A 31 6.49 -33.46 9.68
N ARG A 32 6.02 -32.88 10.79
CA ARG A 32 5.30 -31.61 10.82
C ARG A 32 6.12 -30.52 11.51
N LEU A 33 5.88 -29.28 11.10
CA LEU A 33 6.29 -28.12 11.89
C LEU A 33 5.66 -28.18 13.28
N LYS A 34 6.28 -27.52 14.26
CA LYS A 34 5.82 -27.47 15.65
C LYS A 34 5.46 -26.04 16.02
N GLY A 35 4.39 -25.88 16.78
CA GLY A 35 3.99 -24.58 17.30
C GLY A 35 5.06 -23.99 18.21
N ALA A 36 5.21 -22.66 18.15
CA ALA A 36 6.21 -21.92 18.92
C ALA A 36 5.68 -20.57 19.37
N HIS A 37 6.32 -19.97 20.38
CA HIS A 37 6.12 -18.57 20.71
C HIS A 37 7.21 -17.75 20.02
N ILE A 38 6.81 -16.94 19.04
CA ILE A 38 7.69 -16.17 18.17
C ILE A 38 7.44 -14.69 18.44
N VAL A 39 8.48 -13.96 18.80
CA VAL A 39 8.44 -12.49 18.91
C VAL A 39 9.21 -11.91 17.71
N MET A 40 8.53 -11.14 16.87
CA MET A 40 9.18 -10.56 15.69
C MET A 40 10.00 -9.32 16.06
N ASP A 41 11.26 -9.25 15.64
CA ASP A 41 12.15 -8.10 15.93
C ASP A 41 11.67 -6.79 15.29
N LYS A 42 10.99 -6.89 14.14
CA LYS A 42 10.40 -5.77 13.39
C LYS A 42 9.08 -6.23 12.78
N VAL A 43 8.14 -5.29 12.65
CA VAL A 43 6.86 -5.56 11.99
C VAL A 43 7.10 -5.85 10.50
N SER A 44 6.58 -6.98 10.01
CA SER A 44 6.71 -7.38 8.60
C SER A 44 5.48 -8.13 8.13
N VAL A 45 4.71 -7.51 7.22
CA VAL A 45 3.52 -8.09 6.59
C VAL A 45 3.83 -9.48 6.01
N GLY A 46 4.91 -9.58 5.22
CA GLY A 46 5.25 -10.83 4.54
C GLY A 46 5.61 -11.94 5.52
N ALA A 47 6.39 -11.63 6.57
CA ALA A 47 6.80 -12.64 7.54
C ALA A 47 5.62 -13.07 8.43
N THR A 48 4.76 -12.14 8.85
CA THR A 48 3.52 -12.46 9.55
C THR A 48 2.64 -13.42 8.75
N ILE A 49 2.39 -13.14 7.46
CA ILE A 49 1.64 -14.06 6.58
C ILE A 49 2.34 -15.42 6.45
N THR A 50 3.65 -15.42 6.21
CA THR A 50 4.41 -16.67 6.03
C THR A 50 4.31 -17.59 7.24
N ILE A 51 4.56 -17.03 8.43
CA ILE A 51 4.54 -17.77 9.70
C ILE A 51 3.11 -18.19 10.04
N MET A 52 2.13 -17.30 9.89
CA MET A 52 0.72 -17.61 10.13
C MET A 52 0.24 -18.77 9.25
N CYS A 53 0.53 -18.73 7.94
CA CYS A 53 0.18 -19.81 7.01
C CYS A 53 0.87 -21.13 7.41
N ALA A 54 2.17 -21.11 7.70
CA ALA A 54 2.92 -22.30 8.10
C ALA A 54 2.40 -22.91 9.40
N ALA A 55 2.02 -22.07 10.37
CA ALA A 55 1.50 -22.49 11.67
C ALA A 55 0.12 -23.18 11.58
N THR A 56 -0.67 -22.96 10.52
CA THR A 56 -2.00 -23.55 10.39
C THR A 56 -2.00 -25.09 10.42
N LEU A 57 -0.93 -25.74 9.95
CA LEU A 57 -0.78 -27.20 9.92
C LEU A 57 0.31 -27.74 10.87
N ALA A 58 0.93 -26.85 11.66
CA ALA A 58 1.91 -27.23 12.65
C ALA A 58 1.28 -28.05 13.79
N GLU A 59 2.08 -28.79 14.53
CA GLU A 59 1.65 -29.49 15.74
C GLU A 59 1.69 -28.54 16.93
N GLY A 60 0.52 -28.29 17.53
CA GLY A 60 0.39 -27.47 18.72
C GLY A 60 0.02 -26.01 18.44
N LYS A 61 0.35 -25.13 19.40
CA LYS A 61 -0.04 -23.72 19.39
C LYS A 61 1.14 -22.84 19.01
N THR A 62 0.91 -21.92 18.07
CA THR A 62 1.82 -20.82 17.76
C THR A 62 1.26 -19.51 18.30
N VAL A 63 2.11 -18.70 18.92
CA VAL A 63 1.81 -17.32 19.30
C VAL A 63 2.83 -16.43 18.59
N LEU A 64 2.35 -15.46 17.83
CA LEU A 64 3.17 -14.53 17.08
C LEU A 64 2.96 -13.11 17.60
N ASP A 65 3.95 -12.60 18.33
CA ASP A 65 3.95 -11.25 18.89
C ASP A 65 4.68 -10.27 17.97
N ASN A 66 4.28 -8.99 18.08
CA ASN A 66 4.72 -7.91 17.20
C ASN A 66 4.37 -8.19 15.72
N SER A 67 3.19 -8.78 15.51
CA SER A 67 2.64 -9.10 14.19
C SER A 67 2.25 -7.84 13.41
N ALA A 68 2.31 -7.94 12.08
CA ALA A 68 1.65 -6.99 11.20
C ALA A 68 0.13 -6.99 11.44
N ARG A 69 -0.47 -5.81 11.30
CA ARG A 69 -1.89 -5.53 11.65
C ARG A 69 -2.72 -5.10 10.46
N GLU A 70 -2.10 -5.04 9.28
CA GLU A 70 -2.70 -4.60 8.05
C GLU A 70 -4.00 -5.37 7.75
N PRO A 71 -4.99 -4.74 7.11
CA PRO A 71 -6.24 -5.42 6.76
C PRO A 71 -6.04 -6.70 5.93
N GLU A 72 -4.97 -6.74 5.14
CA GLU A 72 -4.59 -7.92 4.36
C GLU A 72 -4.17 -9.12 5.24
N ILE A 73 -3.68 -8.88 6.47
CA ILE A 73 -3.43 -9.93 7.47
C ILE A 73 -4.76 -10.51 7.98
N VAL A 74 -5.73 -9.64 8.26
CA VAL A 74 -7.07 -10.02 8.70
C VAL A 74 -7.78 -10.83 7.63
N ASP A 75 -7.76 -10.37 6.38
CA ASP A 75 -8.37 -11.06 5.24
C ASP A 75 -7.76 -12.46 5.03
N THR A 76 -6.44 -12.58 5.15
CA THR A 76 -5.74 -13.87 5.07
C THR A 76 -6.15 -14.80 6.21
N ALA A 77 -6.23 -14.31 7.44
CA ALA A 77 -6.66 -15.09 8.59
C ALA A 77 -8.12 -15.55 8.44
N ASP A 78 -9.02 -14.67 8.00
CA ASP A 78 -10.42 -14.98 7.73
C ASP A 78 -10.57 -16.02 6.62
N PHE A 79 -9.76 -15.93 5.56
CA PHE A 79 -9.70 -16.95 4.52
C PHE A 79 -9.26 -18.30 5.09
N LEU A 80 -8.15 -18.36 5.80
CA LEU A 80 -7.64 -19.60 6.39
C LEU A 80 -8.63 -20.21 7.39
N ASN A 81 -9.29 -19.39 8.21
CA ASN A 81 -10.34 -19.82 9.13
C ASN A 81 -11.56 -20.41 8.40
N LYS A 82 -11.98 -19.83 7.25
CA LYS A 82 -13.02 -20.43 6.39
C LYS A 82 -12.61 -21.80 5.85
N LEU A 83 -11.31 -22.05 5.69
CA LEU A 83 -10.78 -23.37 5.31
C LEU A 83 -10.61 -24.33 6.51
N GLY A 84 -10.95 -23.91 7.72
CA GLY A 84 -10.86 -24.74 8.93
C GLY A 84 -9.59 -24.56 9.75
N ALA A 85 -8.78 -23.53 9.47
CA ALA A 85 -7.74 -23.10 10.41
C ALA A 85 -8.36 -22.56 11.70
N LYS A 86 -7.54 -22.40 12.73
CA LYS A 86 -7.92 -21.80 14.00
C LYS A 86 -6.98 -20.65 14.34
N ILE A 87 -7.29 -19.48 13.78
CA ILE A 87 -6.51 -18.26 13.94
C ILE A 87 -7.35 -17.23 14.69
N SER A 88 -6.78 -16.60 15.70
CA SER A 88 -7.38 -15.49 16.45
C SER A 88 -6.37 -14.36 16.68
N GLY A 89 -6.85 -13.14 16.89
CA GLY A 89 -6.00 -11.96 17.11
C GLY A 89 -5.47 -11.30 15.83
N ALA A 90 -5.86 -11.73 14.63
CA ALA A 90 -5.50 -11.00 13.41
C ALA A 90 -6.00 -9.54 13.47
N GLY A 91 -5.13 -8.59 13.13
CA GLY A 91 -5.38 -7.15 13.29
C GLY A 91 -4.91 -6.56 14.64
N THR A 92 -4.55 -7.40 15.61
CA THR A 92 -3.82 -7.02 16.82
C THR A 92 -2.32 -7.31 16.67
N ASP A 93 -1.53 -6.87 17.64
CA ASP A 93 -0.09 -7.13 17.72
C ASP A 93 0.26 -8.58 18.06
N THR A 94 -0.70 -9.38 18.54
CA THR A 94 -0.51 -10.80 18.88
C THR A 94 -1.51 -11.69 18.14
N ILE A 95 -1.00 -12.57 17.28
CA ILE A 95 -1.79 -13.58 16.56
C ILE A 95 -1.57 -14.95 17.21
N THR A 96 -2.65 -15.66 17.52
CA THR A 96 -2.61 -17.03 18.03
C THR A 96 -3.14 -17.99 16.97
N ILE A 97 -2.39 -19.06 16.71
CA ILE A 97 -2.75 -20.12 15.77
C ILE A 97 -2.72 -21.47 16.48
N GLU A 98 -3.84 -22.19 16.49
CA GLU A 98 -3.86 -23.61 16.84
C GLU A 98 -3.75 -24.44 15.55
N GLY A 99 -2.67 -25.20 15.42
CA GLY A 99 -2.47 -26.02 14.23
C GLY A 99 -3.49 -27.17 14.12
N VAL A 100 -3.89 -27.47 12.89
CA VAL A 100 -4.90 -28.50 12.56
C VAL A 100 -4.32 -29.60 11.67
N GLU A 101 -5.03 -30.73 11.59
CA GLU A 101 -4.58 -31.85 10.77
C GLU A 101 -4.63 -31.56 9.27
N ARG A 102 -5.64 -30.83 8.81
CA ARG A 102 -5.83 -30.50 7.40
C ARG A 102 -6.71 -29.26 7.25
N LEU A 103 -6.54 -28.55 6.14
CA LEU A 103 -7.48 -27.53 5.67
C LEU A 103 -8.41 -28.11 4.61
N GLY A 104 -9.62 -27.55 4.53
CA GLY A 104 -10.58 -27.82 3.46
C GLY A 104 -10.41 -26.89 2.26
N GLY A 105 -11.38 -26.94 1.35
CA GLY A 105 -11.58 -25.95 0.30
C GLY A 105 -12.73 -25.00 0.65
N GLY A 106 -12.81 -23.86 -0.02
CA GLY A 106 -13.86 -22.89 0.23
C GLY A 106 -13.87 -21.74 -0.78
N GLN A 107 -14.82 -20.84 -0.60
CA GLN A 107 -14.92 -19.58 -1.34
C GLN A 107 -14.69 -18.42 -0.39
N HIS A 108 -14.02 -17.38 -0.89
CA HIS A 108 -13.74 -16.18 -0.13
C HIS A 108 -13.70 -14.98 -1.09
N SER A 109 -14.32 -13.89 -0.68
CA SER A 109 -14.28 -12.60 -1.38
C SER A 109 -13.15 -11.79 -0.80
N VAL A 110 -12.17 -11.45 -1.63
CA VAL A 110 -10.99 -10.67 -1.23
C VAL A 110 -11.41 -9.28 -0.76
N VAL A 111 -10.79 -8.81 0.31
CA VAL A 111 -10.97 -7.44 0.81
C VAL A 111 -10.70 -6.39 -0.28
N ALA A 112 -11.39 -5.25 -0.20
CA ALA A 112 -11.20 -4.14 -1.12
C ALA A 112 -9.75 -3.63 -1.11
N ASP A 113 -9.23 -3.23 -2.28
CA ASP A 113 -7.92 -2.59 -2.35
C ASP A 113 -8.01 -1.16 -1.80
N ARG A 114 -7.56 -1.02 -0.56
CA ARG A 114 -7.52 0.25 0.17
C ARG A 114 -6.53 1.25 -0.44
N ILE A 115 -5.48 0.79 -1.12
CA ILE A 115 -4.49 1.67 -1.76
C ILE A 115 -5.04 2.19 -3.08
N GLU A 116 -5.73 1.36 -3.86
CA GLU A 116 -6.47 1.81 -5.05
C GLU A 116 -7.55 2.82 -4.63
N THR A 117 -8.35 2.50 -3.60
CA THR A 117 -9.34 3.42 -3.02
C THR A 117 -8.70 4.77 -2.69
N GLY A 118 -7.64 4.78 -1.89
CA GLY A 118 -6.94 6.01 -1.50
C GLY A 118 -6.39 6.78 -2.70
N THR A 119 -5.93 6.09 -3.74
CA THR A 119 -5.36 6.70 -4.95
C THR A 119 -6.39 7.51 -5.72
N PHE A 120 -7.61 6.99 -5.88
CA PHE A 120 -8.70 7.75 -6.52
C PHE A 120 -9.21 8.91 -5.65
N LEU A 121 -9.22 8.75 -4.33
CA LEU A 121 -9.54 9.85 -3.41
C LEU A 121 -8.50 10.98 -3.52
N VAL A 122 -7.21 10.65 -3.58
CA VAL A 122 -6.15 11.64 -3.83
C VAL A 122 -6.31 12.29 -5.20
N ALA A 123 -6.63 11.52 -6.25
CA ALA A 123 -6.86 12.07 -7.59
C ALA A 123 -7.97 13.14 -7.60
N ALA A 124 -9.05 12.92 -6.84
CA ALA A 124 -10.11 13.91 -6.66
C ALA A 124 -9.64 15.14 -5.86
N ALA A 125 -8.84 14.93 -4.81
CA ALA A 125 -8.31 16.02 -4.00
C ALA A 125 -7.42 16.96 -4.82
N VAL A 126 -6.50 16.42 -5.63
CA VAL A 126 -5.55 17.24 -6.41
C VAL A 126 -6.14 17.86 -7.67
N SER A 127 -7.21 17.28 -8.21
CA SER A 127 -7.94 17.84 -9.36
C SER A 127 -9.01 18.86 -8.96
N GLY A 128 -9.28 19.03 -7.65
CA GLY A 128 -10.39 19.85 -7.16
C GLY A 128 -11.78 19.25 -7.44
N GLY A 129 -11.83 17.95 -7.78
CA GLY A 129 -13.04 17.25 -8.19
C GLY A 129 -13.78 16.58 -7.02
N LYS A 130 -14.73 15.72 -7.40
CA LYS A 130 -15.53 14.90 -6.49
C LYS A 130 -15.64 13.48 -7.01
N VAL A 131 -15.37 12.50 -6.15
CA VAL A 131 -15.47 11.07 -6.49
C VAL A 131 -16.15 10.29 -5.37
N VAL A 132 -16.75 9.16 -5.75
CA VAL A 132 -17.26 8.16 -4.81
C VAL A 132 -16.62 6.82 -5.15
N CYS A 133 -15.79 6.31 -4.25
CA CYS A 133 -15.27 4.95 -4.31
C CYS A 133 -16.29 3.99 -3.70
N ARG A 134 -16.67 2.95 -4.43
CA ARG A 134 -17.64 1.93 -4.00
C ARG A 134 -16.94 0.61 -3.71
N ASN A 135 -17.63 -0.31 -3.03
CA ASN A 135 -17.12 -1.61 -2.60
C ASN A 135 -15.84 -1.49 -1.77
N THR A 136 -15.84 -0.54 -0.83
CA THR A 136 -14.71 -0.27 0.06
C THR A 136 -15.21 0.09 1.45
N ASN A 137 -14.32 0.06 2.44
CA ASN A 137 -14.67 0.36 3.83
C ASN A 137 -13.67 1.37 4.41
N ALA A 138 -14.18 2.40 5.08
CA ALA A 138 -13.38 3.47 5.67
C ALA A 138 -12.35 2.97 6.70
N HIS A 139 -12.67 1.89 7.43
CA HIS A 139 -11.77 1.30 8.44
C HIS A 139 -10.47 0.76 7.83
N LEU A 140 -10.43 0.48 6.53
CA LEU A 140 -9.22 -0.01 5.86
C LEU A 140 -8.14 1.09 5.73
N LEU A 141 -8.53 2.36 5.74
CA LEU A 141 -7.64 3.47 5.37
C LEU A 141 -7.80 4.72 6.26
N GLU A 142 -8.24 4.56 7.50
CA GLU A 142 -8.57 5.67 8.43
C GLU A 142 -7.49 6.75 8.50
N ALA A 143 -6.21 6.37 8.64
CA ALA A 143 -5.11 7.31 8.73
C ALA A 143 -4.94 8.18 7.46
N ALA A 144 -5.21 7.63 6.27
CA ALA A 144 -5.14 8.42 5.05
C ALA A 144 -6.40 9.29 4.86
N LEU A 145 -7.59 8.80 5.26
CA LEU A 145 -8.82 9.59 5.24
C LEU A 145 -8.70 10.82 6.13
N ALA A 146 -8.19 10.65 7.36
CA ALA A 146 -7.92 11.76 8.27
C ALA A 146 -6.96 12.79 7.64
N LYS A 147 -5.93 12.34 6.91
CA LYS A 147 -5.01 13.25 6.20
C LYS A 147 -5.66 13.96 5.00
N LEU A 148 -6.63 13.34 4.32
CA LEU A 148 -7.40 14.00 3.26
C LEU A 148 -8.33 15.08 3.84
N GLU A 149 -8.94 14.82 5.00
CA GLU A 149 -9.72 15.83 5.73
C GLU A 149 -8.86 16.99 6.23
N GLU A 150 -7.68 16.70 6.81
CA GLU A 150 -6.68 17.72 7.18
C GLU A 150 -6.25 18.56 5.96
N ALA A 151 -6.14 17.93 4.79
CA ALA A 151 -5.83 18.61 3.53
C ALA A 151 -6.99 19.48 2.99
N GLY A 152 -8.15 19.50 3.64
CA GLY A 152 -9.29 20.36 3.33
C GLY A 152 -10.46 19.68 2.62
N ALA A 153 -10.33 18.39 2.28
CA ALA A 153 -11.37 17.66 1.58
C ALA A 153 -12.58 17.39 2.48
N LYS A 154 -13.79 17.36 1.90
CA LYS A 154 -14.96 16.78 2.59
C LYS A 154 -14.97 15.29 2.33
N VAL A 155 -14.74 14.50 3.38
CA VAL A 155 -14.87 13.04 3.32
C VAL A 155 -16.21 12.63 3.94
N GLU A 156 -16.95 11.78 3.24
CA GLU A 156 -18.17 11.15 3.75
C GLU A 156 -18.05 9.65 3.54
N THR A 157 -18.55 8.85 4.48
CA THR A 157 -18.42 7.40 4.47
C THR A 157 -19.79 6.74 4.65
N GLY A 158 -19.97 5.59 4.03
CA GLY A 158 -21.10 4.70 4.25
C GLY A 158 -20.61 3.27 4.53
N GLU A 159 -21.53 2.31 4.44
CA GLU A 159 -21.24 0.90 4.70
C GLU A 159 -20.24 0.31 3.69
N ASP A 160 -20.39 0.65 2.42
CA ASP A 160 -19.62 0.10 1.29
C ASP A 160 -19.07 1.19 0.35
N TRP A 161 -19.00 2.43 0.80
CA TRP A 161 -18.51 3.54 -0.02
C TRP A 161 -17.79 4.64 0.78
N ILE A 162 -16.91 5.36 0.08
CA ILE A 162 -16.22 6.55 0.56
C ILE A 162 -16.34 7.62 -0.52
N SER A 163 -16.82 8.81 -0.16
CA SER A 163 -16.89 9.98 -1.01
C SER A 163 -15.82 10.98 -0.59
N LEU A 164 -15.16 11.60 -1.57
CA LEU A 164 -14.33 12.78 -1.35
C LEU A 164 -14.78 13.90 -2.28
N ASP A 165 -15.01 15.09 -1.70
CA ASP A 165 -15.44 16.29 -2.42
C ASP A 165 -14.50 17.45 -2.11
N MET A 166 -13.81 17.94 -3.15
CA MET A 166 -12.90 19.09 -3.09
C MET A 166 -13.47 20.33 -3.81
N THR A 167 -14.72 20.28 -4.25
CA THR A 167 -15.35 21.36 -5.01
C THR A 167 -15.42 22.65 -4.18
N GLY A 168 -14.78 23.72 -4.67
CA GLY A 168 -14.75 25.02 -3.99
C GLY A 168 -13.96 25.04 -2.68
N ARG A 169 -13.07 24.07 -2.45
CA ARG A 169 -12.23 23.94 -1.26
C ARG A 169 -10.77 24.20 -1.59
N GLU A 170 -10.01 24.68 -0.61
CA GLU A 170 -8.58 24.91 -0.74
C GLU A 170 -7.81 23.66 -0.31
N LEU A 171 -6.97 23.13 -1.20
CA LEU A 171 -6.06 22.03 -0.89
C LEU A 171 -4.91 22.54 -0.02
N LYS A 172 -4.72 21.93 1.16
CA LYS A 172 -3.71 22.33 2.14
C LYS A 172 -2.67 21.25 2.33
N ALA A 173 -1.40 21.66 2.40
CA ALA A 173 -0.32 20.72 2.57
C ALA A 173 -0.37 20.10 3.97
N VAL A 174 -0.05 18.80 4.07
CA VAL A 174 -0.11 18.03 5.31
C VAL A 174 1.25 17.46 5.70
N LYS A 175 1.37 17.12 6.98
CA LYS A 175 2.52 16.40 7.53
C LYS A 175 2.19 14.93 7.69
N ILE A 176 3.03 14.06 7.14
CA ILE A 176 2.88 12.62 7.14
C ILE A 176 4.16 11.99 7.65
N VAL A 177 4.00 10.99 8.53
CA VAL A 177 5.05 10.04 8.88
C VAL A 177 4.46 8.66 8.60
N THR A 178 5.09 7.89 7.72
CA THR A 178 4.61 6.53 7.46
C THR A 178 4.84 5.66 8.69
N ALA A 179 4.00 4.66 8.89
CA ALA A 179 4.15 3.70 9.99
C ALA A 179 3.43 2.39 9.63
N PRO A 180 3.73 1.27 10.32
CA PRO A 180 2.92 0.06 10.19
C PRO A 180 1.45 0.34 10.55
N HIS A 181 0.52 -0.43 9.99
CA HIS A 181 -0.90 -0.26 10.27
C HIS A 181 -1.18 -0.36 11.79
N PRO A 182 -2.05 0.51 12.38
CA PRO A 182 -3.00 1.44 11.75
C PRO A 182 -2.43 2.82 11.40
N GLY A 183 -1.10 3.01 11.44
CA GLY A 183 -0.45 4.24 11.01
C GLY A 183 -0.61 4.52 9.52
N PHE A 184 -0.06 5.67 9.07
CA PHE A 184 -0.19 6.09 7.68
C PHE A 184 0.56 5.11 6.75
N PRO A 185 -0.12 4.51 5.74
CA PRO A 185 0.49 3.48 4.92
C PRO A 185 1.51 4.07 3.95
N THR A 186 2.73 3.52 3.98
CA THR A 186 3.80 3.86 3.01
C THR A 186 3.38 3.66 1.56
N ASP A 187 2.41 2.79 1.28
CA ASP A 187 1.87 2.59 -0.07
C ASP A 187 1.01 3.76 -0.61
N MET A 188 0.60 4.69 0.26
CA MET A 188 -0.05 5.96 -0.10
C MET A 188 0.93 7.13 -0.18
N GLN A 189 2.20 6.91 0.17
CA GLN A 189 3.19 7.97 0.33
C GLN A 189 3.42 8.74 -0.97
N ALA A 190 3.54 8.06 -2.12
CA ALA A 190 3.83 8.71 -3.40
C ALA A 190 2.67 9.61 -3.86
N GLN A 191 1.45 9.11 -3.74
CA GLN A 191 0.22 9.84 -4.07
C GLN A 191 0.09 11.10 -3.19
N PHE A 192 0.40 11.00 -1.90
CA PHE A 192 0.39 12.17 -1.01
C PHE A 192 1.57 13.13 -1.22
N THR A 193 2.68 12.68 -1.80
CA THR A 193 3.73 13.60 -2.26
C THR A 193 3.21 14.53 -3.35
N LEU A 194 2.53 13.99 -4.36
CA LEU A 194 1.85 14.81 -5.37
C LEU A 194 0.83 15.75 -4.71
N LEU A 195 0.01 15.24 -3.80
CA LEU A 195 -0.95 16.07 -3.06
C LEU A 195 -0.27 17.26 -2.39
N ASN A 196 0.80 17.02 -1.64
CA ASN A 196 1.53 18.08 -0.94
C ASN A 196 2.22 19.08 -1.88
N MET A 197 2.65 18.66 -3.07
CA MET A 197 3.25 19.56 -4.07
C MET A 197 2.21 20.49 -4.72
N MET A 198 0.97 20.02 -4.86
CA MET A 198 -0.14 20.81 -5.42
C MET A 198 -0.88 21.62 -4.36
N ALA A 199 -0.61 21.37 -3.09
CA ALA A 199 -1.30 22.00 -1.99
C ALA A 199 -0.66 23.32 -1.56
N LYS A 200 -1.48 24.20 -0.98
CA LYS A 200 -1.01 25.45 -0.40
C LYS A 200 -0.17 25.20 0.85
N GLY A 201 0.96 25.90 0.97
CA GLY A 201 1.88 25.79 2.09
C GLY A 201 3.02 24.79 1.86
N SER A 202 3.64 24.33 2.95
CA SER A 202 4.76 23.38 2.89
C SER A 202 4.38 22.06 3.55
N GLY A 203 4.40 21.00 2.74
CA GLY A 203 4.11 19.63 3.16
C GLY A 203 5.37 18.89 3.53
N VAL A 204 5.28 17.96 4.48
CA VAL A 204 6.43 17.15 4.91
C VAL A 204 6.02 15.69 4.95
N ILE A 205 6.84 14.83 4.34
CA ILE A 205 6.64 13.38 4.34
C ILE A 205 7.91 12.71 4.85
N THR A 206 7.82 12.01 5.97
CA THR A 206 8.90 11.17 6.49
C THR A 206 8.57 9.70 6.26
N GLU A 207 9.40 9.02 5.48
CA GLU A 207 9.28 7.60 5.16
C GLU A 207 10.11 6.76 6.14
N THR A 208 9.49 5.81 6.82
CA THR A 208 10.08 5.01 7.90
C THR A 208 10.08 3.51 7.63
N ILE A 209 9.38 3.07 6.58
CA ILE A 209 9.18 1.66 6.22
C ILE A 209 10.14 1.23 5.11
N PHE A 210 10.36 2.10 4.11
CA PHE A 210 11.20 1.80 2.96
C PHE A 210 12.30 2.84 2.75
N GLU A 211 13.54 2.37 2.70
CA GLU A 211 14.65 3.19 2.24
C GLU A 211 14.47 3.54 0.76
N ASN A 212 14.71 4.80 0.39
CA ASN A 212 14.71 5.31 -0.98
C ASN A 212 13.37 5.24 -1.73
N ARG A 213 12.23 5.42 -1.05
CA ARG A 213 10.89 5.45 -1.67
C ARG A 213 10.49 6.79 -2.32
N PHE A 214 11.45 7.69 -2.58
CA PHE A 214 11.20 9.01 -3.17
C PHE A 214 11.56 9.13 -4.66
N MET A 215 11.68 8.00 -5.37
CA MET A 215 12.13 7.96 -6.77
C MET A 215 11.18 8.62 -7.77
N HIS A 216 9.93 8.90 -7.39
CA HIS A 216 8.97 9.70 -8.17
C HIS A 216 9.20 11.21 -8.09
N ILE A 217 9.89 11.70 -7.06
CA ILE A 217 10.10 13.14 -6.86
C ILE A 217 10.88 13.78 -8.02
N PRO A 218 12.00 13.22 -8.50
CA PRO A 218 12.70 13.76 -9.66
C PRO A 218 11.83 13.83 -10.92
N GLU A 219 10.94 12.86 -11.13
CA GLU A 219 10.01 12.84 -12.25
C GLU A 219 8.92 13.92 -12.12
N LEU A 220 8.40 14.14 -10.90
CA LEU A 220 7.50 15.26 -10.63
C LEU A 220 8.21 16.62 -10.78
N GLN A 221 9.48 16.73 -10.40
CA GLN A 221 10.29 17.94 -10.62
C GLN A 221 10.50 18.23 -12.11
N ARG A 222 10.61 17.20 -12.97
CA ARG A 222 10.63 17.39 -14.44
C ARG A 222 9.33 18.01 -14.96
N MET A 223 8.22 17.79 -14.25
CA MET A 223 6.92 18.43 -14.51
C MET A 223 6.78 19.81 -13.83
N GLY A 224 7.84 20.33 -13.20
CA GLY A 224 7.85 21.64 -12.55
C GLY A 224 7.49 21.63 -11.06
N ALA A 225 7.28 20.46 -10.45
CA ALA A 225 7.01 20.37 -9.02
C ALA A 225 8.22 20.78 -8.17
N LYS A 226 7.97 21.29 -6.96
CA LYS A 226 9.01 21.71 -6.01
C LYS A 226 9.06 20.76 -4.83
N ALA A 227 10.22 20.15 -4.61
CA ALA A 227 10.50 19.42 -3.38
C ALA A 227 12.00 19.30 -3.13
N GLU A 228 12.36 19.09 -1.88
CA GLU A 228 13.71 18.79 -1.41
C GLU A 228 13.68 17.48 -0.62
N ILE A 229 14.74 16.67 -0.75
CA ILE A 229 14.88 15.40 -0.04
C ILE A 229 16.04 15.51 0.94
N GLU A 230 15.75 15.29 2.22
CA GLU A 230 16.72 15.25 3.32
C GLU A 230 16.63 13.89 4.02
N GLY A 231 17.57 12.99 3.68
CA GLY A 231 17.58 11.63 4.21
C GLY A 231 16.31 10.86 3.82
N ASN A 232 15.48 10.54 4.81
CA ASN A 232 14.19 9.86 4.62
C ASN A 232 12.99 10.82 4.67
N THR A 233 13.22 12.12 4.57
CA THR A 233 12.17 13.15 4.58
C THR A 233 12.13 13.91 3.27
N ALA A 234 10.93 14.10 2.72
CA ALA A 234 10.67 14.98 1.59
C ALA A 234 9.90 16.22 2.05
N ILE A 235 10.44 17.40 1.74
CA ILE A 235 9.82 18.70 1.98
C ILE A 235 9.23 19.17 0.65
N CYS A 236 7.91 19.19 0.56
CA CYS A 236 7.18 19.56 -0.65
C CYS A 236 6.80 21.04 -0.60
N GLY A 237 7.09 21.76 -1.68
CA GLY A 237 6.72 23.15 -1.85
C GLY A 237 5.53 23.31 -2.80
N GLU A 238 4.79 24.39 -2.59
CA GLU A 238 3.64 24.76 -3.40
C GLU A 238 4.03 24.99 -4.88
N THR A 239 3.33 24.26 -5.75
CA THR A 239 3.45 24.32 -7.21
C THR A 239 2.10 24.74 -7.77
N GLU A 240 2.03 25.94 -8.36
CA GLU A 240 0.79 26.48 -8.92
C GLU A 240 0.24 25.63 -10.07
N GLN A 241 1.12 25.14 -10.95
CA GLN A 241 0.74 24.37 -12.13
C GLN A 241 1.88 23.43 -12.53
N LEU A 242 1.55 22.16 -12.81
CA LEU A 242 2.47 21.22 -13.45
C LEU A 242 2.47 21.42 -14.97
N SER A 243 3.61 21.20 -15.59
CA SER A 243 3.79 21.16 -17.05
C SER A 243 3.90 19.72 -17.53
N GLY A 244 3.28 19.43 -18.67
CA GLY A 244 3.38 18.13 -19.32
C GLY A 244 4.83 17.80 -19.71
N ALA A 245 5.23 16.56 -19.47
CA ALA A 245 6.58 16.08 -19.76
C ALA A 245 6.59 14.57 -20.04
N GLN A 246 7.68 14.09 -20.65
CA GLN A 246 7.97 12.67 -20.66
C GLN A 246 8.62 12.26 -19.34
N VAL A 247 7.98 11.31 -18.64
CA VAL A 247 8.37 10.80 -17.32
C VAL A 247 8.40 9.28 -17.29
N MET A 248 9.20 8.71 -16.40
CA MET A 248 9.38 7.25 -16.29
C MET A 248 8.84 6.70 -14.97
N ALA A 249 7.96 5.72 -15.04
CA ALA A 249 7.56 4.94 -13.87
C ALA A 249 8.75 4.16 -13.29
N THR A 250 8.98 4.29 -11.99
CA THR A 250 10.07 3.63 -11.25
C THR A 250 9.58 2.47 -10.37
N ASP A 251 8.35 2.57 -9.87
CA ASP A 251 7.66 1.54 -9.12
C ASP A 251 6.13 1.68 -9.24
N LEU A 252 5.40 0.72 -8.65
CA LEU A 252 3.93 0.66 -8.72
C LEU A 252 3.24 1.93 -8.17
N ARG A 253 3.63 2.44 -7.01
CA ARG A 253 2.94 3.58 -6.39
C ARG A 253 3.41 4.91 -6.97
N ALA A 254 4.70 5.01 -7.27
CA ALA A 254 5.26 6.12 -8.06
C ALA A 254 4.52 6.31 -9.39
N SER A 255 4.27 5.20 -10.09
CA SER A 255 3.63 5.24 -11.41
C SER A 255 2.19 5.78 -11.38
N ALA A 256 1.38 5.37 -10.40
CA ALA A 256 0.04 5.93 -10.21
C ALA A 256 0.07 7.44 -9.88
N SER A 257 1.05 7.87 -9.07
CA SER A 257 1.26 9.29 -8.79
C SER A 257 1.58 10.08 -10.06
N LEU A 258 2.44 9.57 -10.94
CA LEU A 258 2.80 10.25 -12.20
C LEU A 258 1.63 10.30 -13.19
N VAL A 259 0.82 9.26 -13.25
CA VAL A 259 -0.41 9.25 -14.07
C VAL A 259 -1.39 10.34 -13.60
N ILE A 260 -1.63 10.44 -12.29
CA ILE A 260 -2.51 11.48 -11.73
C ILE A 260 -1.92 12.87 -11.98
N ALA A 261 -0.60 13.04 -11.78
CA ALA A 261 0.10 14.29 -12.07
C ALA A 261 -0.06 14.70 -13.54
N GLY A 262 0.03 13.74 -14.47
CA GLY A 262 -0.20 13.97 -15.88
C GLY A 262 -1.61 14.42 -16.20
N CYS A 263 -2.63 13.88 -15.51
CA CYS A 263 -4.02 14.25 -15.71
C CYS A 263 -4.36 15.69 -15.27
N ILE A 264 -3.57 16.29 -14.37
CA ILE A 264 -3.75 17.67 -13.87
C ILE A 264 -2.73 18.67 -14.44
N ALA A 265 -1.76 18.19 -15.23
CA ALA A 265 -0.72 19.02 -15.83
C ALA A 265 -1.23 19.80 -17.04
N GLN A 266 -0.57 20.93 -17.34
CA GLN A 266 -0.80 21.69 -18.56
C GLN A 266 0.05 21.12 -19.70
N GLY A 267 -0.60 20.72 -20.79
CA GLY A 267 0.06 20.11 -21.94
C GLY A 267 -0.02 18.58 -21.91
N GLU A 268 0.88 17.93 -22.62
CA GLU A 268 0.87 16.47 -22.77
C GLU A 268 1.94 15.84 -21.86
N THR A 269 1.54 14.82 -21.10
CA THR A 269 2.44 13.98 -20.31
C THR A 269 2.48 12.58 -20.90
N ILE A 270 3.68 12.07 -21.16
CA ILE A 270 3.91 10.69 -21.60
C ILE A 270 4.53 9.93 -20.43
N VAL A 271 3.84 8.91 -19.93
CA VAL A 271 4.32 8.07 -18.83
C VAL A 271 4.84 6.75 -19.39
N ASP A 272 6.15 6.57 -19.36
CA ASP A 272 6.83 5.34 -19.81
C ASP A 272 6.89 4.27 -18.70
N ARG A 273 7.22 3.03 -19.11
CA ARG A 273 7.39 1.86 -18.21
C ARG A 273 6.13 1.51 -17.42
N ILE A 274 4.97 1.63 -18.06
CA ILE A 274 3.64 1.37 -17.48
C ILE A 274 3.44 -0.05 -16.92
N TYR A 275 4.34 -1.01 -17.22
CA TYR A 275 4.31 -2.35 -16.61
C TYR A 275 4.42 -2.31 -15.07
N HIS A 276 4.92 -1.21 -14.49
CA HIS A 276 4.87 -1.00 -13.05
C HIS A 276 3.43 -0.80 -12.53
N ILE A 277 2.57 -0.10 -13.28
CA ILE A 277 1.16 0.18 -12.94
C ILE A 277 0.35 -1.12 -12.97
N ASP A 278 0.54 -1.92 -14.02
CA ASP A 278 -0.21 -3.15 -14.27
C ASP A 278 -0.04 -4.21 -13.16
N ARG A 279 0.95 -4.05 -12.29
CA ARG A 279 1.18 -4.92 -11.13
C ARG A 279 0.19 -4.72 -10.00
N GLY A 280 -0.58 -3.63 -10.00
CA GLY A 280 -1.49 -3.31 -8.88
C GLY A 280 -2.63 -2.35 -9.19
N TYR A 281 -2.80 -1.90 -10.44
CA TYR A 281 -4.00 -1.20 -10.86
C TYR A 281 -4.55 -1.86 -12.13
N ASP A 282 -5.81 -2.26 -12.07
CA ASP A 282 -6.52 -2.79 -13.24
C ASP A 282 -7.15 -1.64 -14.03
N LYS A 283 -6.64 -1.42 -15.25
CA LYS A 283 -7.14 -0.43 -16.23
C LYS A 283 -7.38 0.94 -15.63
N ILE A 284 -6.36 1.49 -14.97
CA ILE A 284 -6.45 2.81 -14.32
C ILE A 284 -6.87 3.91 -15.31
N GLU A 285 -6.45 3.80 -16.56
CA GLU A 285 -6.80 4.70 -17.66
C GLU A 285 -8.30 4.74 -17.93
N ASP A 286 -8.97 3.59 -17.91
CA ASP A 286 -10.41 3.49 -18.15
C ASP A 286 -11.18 4.11 -16.98
N LYS A 287 -10.75 3.83 -15.75
CA LYS A 287 -11.35 4.37 -14.53
C LYS A 287 -11.20 5.90 -14.46
N LEU A 288 -10.02 6.43 -14.74
CA LEU A 288 -9.76 7.87 -14.76
C LEU A 288 -10.48 8.57 -15.93
N SER A 289 -10.51 7.96 -17.11
CA SER A 289 -11.25 8.50 -18.27
C SER A 289 -12.76 8.56 -17.98
N ALA A 290 -13.33 7.55 -17.31
CA ALA A 290 -14.71 7.55 -16.86
C ALA A 290 -15.03 8.66 -15.83
N LEU A 291 -14.00 9.18 -15.13
CA LEU A 291 -14.10 10.33 -14.23
C LEU A 291 -13.85 11.68 -14.93
N GLY A 292 -13.57 11.68 -16.23
CA GLY A 292 -13.38 12.88 -17.05
C GLY A 292 -11.93 13.24 -17.36
N ALA A 293 -10.95 12.40 -16.99
CA ALA A 293 -9.56 12.63 -17.38
C ALA A 293 -9.35 12.40 -18.89
N ASN A 294 -8.60 13.29 -19.55
CA ASN A 294 -8.15 13.07 -20.92
C ASN A 294 -6.88 12.21 -20.92
N ILE A 295 -7.07 10.89 -20.89
CA ILE A 295 -6.00 9.89 -20.82
C ILE A 295 -6.24 8.81 -21.86
N THR A 296 -5.17 8.29 -22.47
CA THR A 296 -5.24 7.16 -23.38
C THR A 296 -3.99 6.31 -23.23
N ARG A 297 -4.18 4.99 -23.17
CA ARG A 297 -3.08 4.04 -23.25
C ARG A 297 -2.85 3.67 -24.71
N PHE A 298 -1.62 3.85 -25.18
CA PHE A 298 -1.22 3.47 -26.53
C PHE A 298 -0.01 2.54 -26.49
N ARG A 299 0.27 1.90 -27.63
CA ARG A 299 1.52 1.17 -27.86
C ARG A 299 2.34 1.99 -28.83
N ASP A 300 3.64 2.10 -28.59
CA ASP A 300 4.55 2.58 -29.62
C ASP A 300 4.48 1.62 -30.80
N SER A 301 3.89 2.09 -31.90
CA SER A 301 3.97 1.40 -33.18
C SER A 301 5.37 1.64 -33.76
N ASN A 302 6.29 0.74 -33.41
CA ASN A 302 7.45 0.42 -34.24
C ASN A 302 7.14 -0.79 -35.11
#